data_AF-A0A1F4RL02-F1
#
_entry.id   AF-A0A1F4RL02-F1
#
_cell.length_a   1.000
_cell.length_b   1.000
_cell.length_c   1.000
_cell.angle_alpha   90.00
_cell.angle_beta   90.00
_cell.angle_gamma   90.00
#
_symmetry.space_group_name_H-M   'P 1'
#
loop_
_entity.id
_entity.type
_entity.pdbx_description
1 polymer ?
#
loop_
_entity_poly.entity_id
_entity_poly.type
_entity_poly.pdbx_seq_one_letter_code
_entity_poly.pdbx_strand_id
1 'polypeptide(L)'
;MKVSIGDRLLSAAAYLFGIPAMYIVLTKNRQRGYVGYHGAQAYLLWIIFVLIFFVTRIGIDLLWSLKYLPQLDYIERVAVIIMAIYALSRGWQSLLGKNLNIPH
;
A
#
# COMPACT_ATOMS: atom_id res chain seq x y z
N MET A 1 -25.47 1.71 2.46
CA MET A 1 -24.94 2.94 3.10
C MET A 1 -24.33 3.84 2.03
N LYS A 2 -24.69 5.13 1.95
CA LYS A 2 -23.99 6.10 1.09
C LYS A 2 -22.65 6.45 1.77
N VAL A 3 -21.53 6.09 1.16
CA VAL A 3 -20.18 6.42 1.64
C VAL A 3 -19.92 7.91 1.40
N SER A 4 -19.46 8.65 2.41
CA SER A 4 -19.16 10.08 2.29
C SER A 4 -17.90 10.32 1.43
N ILE A 5 -17.78 11.50 0.81
CA ILE A 5 -16.56 11.87 0.06
C ILE A 5 -15.33 11.90 0.96
N GLY A 6 -15.48 12.33 2.21
CA GLY A 6 -14.37 12.36 3.18
C GLY A 6 -13.85 10.96 3.52
N ASP A 7 -14.72 9.96 3.55
CA ASP A 7 -14.35 8.56 3.77
C ASP A 7 -13.57 7.98 2.59
N ARG A 8 -13.96 8.34 1.36
CA ARG A 8 -13.25 7.93 0.14
C ARG A 8 -11.86 8.55 0.07
N LEU A 9 -11.74 9.85 0.34
CA LEU A 9 -10.45 10.55 0.40
C LEU A 9 -9.52 9.95 1.46
N LEU A 10 -10.06 9.65 2.64
CA LEU A 10 -9.27 9.07 3.72
C LEU A 10 -8.79 7.65 3.35
N SER A 11 -9.64 6.83 2.73
CA SER A 11 -9.24 5.50 2.26
C SER A 11 -8.15 5.56 1.18
N ALA A 12 -8.27 6.50 0.24
CA ALA A 12 -7.27 6.68 -0.81
C ALA A 12 -5.94 7.16 -0.24
N ALA A 13 -5.99 8.08 0.72
CA ALA A 13 -4.81 8.52 1.45
C ALA A 13 -4.11 7.36 2.17
N ALA A 14 -4.86 6.39 2.73
CA ALA A 14 -4.28 5.21 3.36
C ALA A 14 -3.45 4.35 2.38
N TYR A 15 -3.91 4.18 1.14
CA TYR A 15 -3.14 3.48 0.12
C TYR A 15 -1.89 4.25 -0.31
N LEU A 16 -1.94 5.58 -0.37
CA LEU A 16 -0.85 6.40 -0.92
C LEU A 16 0.24 6.76 0.10
N PHE A 17 -0.14 7.07 1.33
CA PHE A 17 0.79 7.66 2.31
C PHE A 17 1.22 6.68 3.40
N GLY A 18 0.62 5.48 3.45
CA GLY A 18 1.04 4.44 4.40
C GLY A 18 0.81 4.83 5.85
N ILE A 19 1.86 4.73 6.68
CA ILE A 19 1.78 4.72 8.14
C ILE A 19 0.97 5.90 8.74
N PRO A 20 1.15 7.16 8.32
CA PRO A 20 0.38 8.29 8.84
C PRO A 20 -1.12 8.19 8.54
N ALA A 21 -1.49 7.76 7.34
CA ALA A 21 -2.89 7.65 6.94
C ALA A 21 -3.54 6.37 7.52
N MET A 22 -2.78 5.29 7.67
CA MET A 22 -3.21 4.08 8.36
C MET A 22 -3.47 4.33 9.84
N TYR A 23 -2.63 5.13 10.50
CA TYR A 23 -2.87 5.55 11.88
C TYR A 23 -4.23 6.24 12.01
N ILE A 24 -4.56 7.17 11.12
CA ILE A 24 -5.85 7.90 11.15
C ILE A 24 -7.04 6.95 10.88
N VAL A 25 -6.88 5.98 10.00
CA VAL A 25 -7.93 4.99 9.70
C VAL A 25 -8.14 3.98 10.84
N LEU A 26 -7.06 3.59 11.55
CA LEU A 26 -7.11 2.58 12.61
C LEU A 26 -7.46 3.16 14.00
N THR A 27 -7.12 4.42 14.28
CA THR A 27 -7.31 5.05 15.61
C THR A 27 -8.67 5.72 15.82
N LYS A 28 -9.36 6.16 14.75
CA LYS A 28 -10.72 6.69 14.88
C LYS A 28 -11.75 5.57 14.72
N ASN A 29 -12.89 5.69 15.40
CA ASN A 29 -14.08 4.81 15.43
C ASN A 29 -14.72 4.37 14.07
N ARG A 30 -13.96 4.36 12.96
CA ARG A 30 -14.35 3.98 11.59
C ARG A 30 -13.99 2.53 11.23
N GLN A 31 -13.70 1.68 12.21
CA GLN A 31 -13.37 0.26 12.01
C GLN A 31 -14.53 -0.58 11.44
N ARG A 32 -15.75 -0.01 11.33
CA ARG A 32 -16.91 -0.67 10.73
C ARG A 32 -17.27 -0.04 9.39
N GLY A 33 -17.35 -0.86 8.34
CA GLY A 33 -17.76 -0.46 6.99
C GLY A 33 -16.61 -0.13 6.04
N TYR A 34 -16.89 0.73 5.06
CA TYR A 34 -16.04 1.01 3.89
C TYR A 34 -14.59 1.42 4.25
N VAL A 35 -14.44 2.37 5.18
CA VAL A 35 -13.13 2.94 5.55
C VAL A 35 -12.27 1.92 6.29
N GLY A 36 -12.85 1.16 7.23
CA GLY A 36 -12.14 0.13 7.97
C GLY A 36 -11.63 -0.99 7.05
N TYR A 37 -12.46 -1.44 6.11
CA TYR A 37 -12.06 -2.47 5.15
C TYR A 37 -10.91 -2.02 4.23
N HIS A 38 -11.04 -0.85 3.61
CA HIS A 38 -9.97 -0.29 2.78
C HIS A 38 -8.72 0.08 3.59
N GLY A 39 -8.89 0.47 4.86
CA GLY A 39 -7.80 0.66 5.81
C GLY A 39 -7.00 -0.61 6.07
N ALA A 40 -7.69 -1.72 6.35
CA ALA A 40 -7.06 -3.02 6.57
C ALA A 40 -6.35 -3.53 5.31
N GLN A 41 -6.96 -3.34 4.13
CA GLN A 41 -6.33 -3.68 2.86
C GLN A 41 -5.10 -2.82 2.57
N ALA A 42 -5.16 -1.51 2.83
CA ALA A 42 -4.01 -0.62 2.69
C ALA A 42 -2.88 -1.05 3.65
N TYR A 43 -3.22 -1.44 4.88
CA TYR A 43 -2.26 -1.97 5.85
C TYR A 43 -1.55 -3.22 5.38
N LEU A 44 -2.32 -4.20 4.91
CA LEU A 44 -1.74 -5.44 4.36
C LEU A 44 -0.88 -5.14 3.14
N LEU A 45 -1.29 -4.20 2.28
CA LEU A 45 -0.50 -3.76 1.13
C LEU A 45 0.86 -3.19 1.55
N TRP A 46 0.88 -2.29 2.53
CA TRP A 46 2.11 -1.68 3.02
C TRP A 46 3.04 -2.69 3.70
N ILE A 47 2.50 -3.68 4.42
CA ILE A 47 3.29 -4.80 4.94
C ILE A 47 3.96 -5.57 3.79
N ILE A 48 3.22 -5.89 2.73
CA ILE A 48 3.76 -6.58 1.56
C ILE A 48 4.87 -5.74 0.91
N PHE A 49 4.68 -4.43 0.76
CA PHE A 49 5.69 -3.56 0.17
C PHE A 49 6.97 -3.51 0.99
N VAL A 50 6.84 -3.41 2.32
CA VAL A 50 7.98 -3.48 3.24
C VAL A 50 8.71 -4.81 3.11
N LEU A 51 7.98 -5.94 3.08
CA LEU A 51 8.58 -7.26 2.92
C LEU A 51 9.31 -7.40 1.58
N ILE A 52 8.70 -7.01 0.47
CA ILE A 52 9.33 -7.06 -0.86
C ILE A 52 10.60 -6.20 -0.88
N PHE A 53 10.54 -5.00 -0.32
CA PHE A 53 11.69 -4.09 -0.26
C PHE A 53 12.84 -4.70 0.53
N PHE A 54 12.60 -5.19 1.75
CA PHE A 54 13.65 -5.79 2.58
C PHE A 54 14.20 -7.08 1.98
N VAL A 55 13.35 -7.97 1.44
CA VAL A 55 13.81 -9.20 0.77
C VAL A 55 14.67 -8.88 -0.44
N THR A 56 14.25 -7.91 -1.27
CA THR A 56 15.03 -7.46 -2.43
C THR A 56 16.37 -6.87 -1.98
N ARG A 57 16.36 -6.00 -0.96
CA ARG A 57 17.56 -5.35 -0.44
C ARG A 57 18.57 -6.36 0.12
N ILE A 58 18.11 -7.28 0.97
CA ILE A 58 18.95 -8.34 1.54
C ILE A 58 19.51 -9.24 0.42
N GLY A 59 18.69 -9.56 -0.59
CA GLY A 59 19.14 -10.34 -1.75
C GLY A 59 20.23 -9.62 -2.56
N ILE A 60 20.09 -8.31 -2.79
CA ILE A 60 21.09 -7.50 -3.49
C ILE A 60 22.38 -7.43 -2.68
N ASP A 61 22.29 -7.14 -1.38
CA ASP A 61 23.45 -7.04 -0.49
C ASP A 61 24.20 -8.39 -0.41
N LEU A 62 23.48 -9.52 -0.38
CA LEU A 62 24.07 -10.86 -0.45
C LEU A 62 24.79 -11.12 -1.78
N LEU A 63 24.17 -10.74 -2.90
CA LEU A 63 24.79 -10.92 -4.23
C LEU A 63 26.03 -10.05 -4.39
N TRP A 64 26.00 -8.81 -3.89
CA TRP A 64 27.16 -7.93 -3.87
C TRP A 64 28.32 -8.46 -3.04
N SER A 65 28.04 -9.20 -1.96
CA SER A 65 29.09 -9.88 -1.17
C SER A 65 29.88 -10.91 -1.97
N LEU A 66 29.26 -11.49 -3.01
CA LEU A 66 29.90 -12.46 -3.91
C LEU A 66 30.53 -11.77 -5.12
N LYS A 67 29.78 -10.87 -5.77
CA LYS A 67 30.22 -10.13 -6.95
C LYS A 67 29.45 -8.84 -7.08
N TYR A 68 30.17 -7.72 -7.15
CA TYR A 68 29.55 -6.43 -7.39
C TYR A 68 28.87 -6.38 -8.77
N LEU A 69 27.55 -6.19 -8.77
CA LEU A 69 26.70 -6.14 -9.95
C LEU A 69 25.83 -4.89 -9.86
N PRO A 70 26.24 -3.75 -10.47
CA PRO A 70 25.51 -2.49 -10.37
C PRO A 70 24.14 -2.54 -11.07
N GLN A 71 23.89 -3.53 -11.94
CA GLN A 71 22.57 -3.67 -12.56
C GLN A 71 21.45 -4.03 -11.55
N LEU A 72 21.82 -4.60 -10.39
CA LEU A 72 20.85 -5.01 -9.37
C LEU A 72 20.11 -3.82 -8.74
N ASP A 73 20.73 -2.63 -8.70
CA ASP A 73 20.09 -1.41 -8.20
C ASP A 73 18.87 -0.99 -9.05
N TYR A 74 18.84 -1.35 -10.34
CA TYR A 74 17.67 -1.08 -11.18
C TYR A 74 16.48 -1.95 -10.79
N ILE A 75 16.71 -3.16 -10.25
CA ILE A 75 15.63 -4.06 -9.81
C ILE A 75 14.87 -3.43 -8.65
N GLU A 76 15.58 -2.87 -7.67
CA GLU A 76 14.98 -2.16 -6.54
C GLU A 76 14.11 -0.99 -7.03
N ARG A 77 14.64 -0.17 -7.94
CA ARG A 77 13.90 0.98 -8.52
C ARG A 77 12.65 0.54 -9.27
N VAL A 78 12.74 -0.50 -10.09
CA VAL A 78 11.59 -1.04 -10.85
C VAL A 78 10.54 -1.59 -9.89
N ALA A 79 10.95 -2.32 -8.84
CA ALA A 79 10.04 -2.82 -7.82
C ALA A 79 9.29 -1.67 -7.12
N VAL A 80 10.00 -0.60 -6.73
CA VAL A 80 9.39 0.60 -6.12
C VAL A 80 8.38 1.26 -7.06
N ILE A 81 8.69 1.39 -8.35
CA ILE A 81 7.78 1.97 -9.34
C ILE A 81 6.51 1.11 -9.48
N ILE A 82 6.65 -0.22 -9.59
CA ILE A 82 5.51 -1.14 -9.69
C ILE A 82 4.62 -1.03 -8.45
N MET A 83 5.22 -1.00 -7.26
CA MET A 83 4.51 -0.84 -5.99
C MET A 83 3.76 0.50 -5.93
N ALA A 84 4.40 1.60 -6.35
CA ALA A 84 3.78 2.93 -6.38
C ALA A 84 2.59 2.98 -7.36
N ILE A 85 2.73 2.44 -8.56
CA ILE A 85 1.64 2.34 -9.55
C ILE A 85 0.48 1.52 -8.98
N TYR A 86 0.79 0.40 -8.32
CA TYR A 86 -0.24 -0.45 -7.73
C TYR A 86 -1.00 0.28 -6.60
N ALA A 87 -0.30 0.95 -5.69
CA ALA A 87 -0.93 1.77 -4.64
C ALA A 87 -1.79 2.89 -5.22
N LEU A 88 -1.33 3.60 -6.25
CA LEU A 88 -2.10 4.61 -6.98
C LEU A 88 -3.36 4.02 -7.59
N SER A 89 -3.25 2.86 -8.24
CA SER A 89 -4.40 2.18 -8.86
C SER A 89 -5.48 1.82 -7.83
N ARG A 90 -5.06 1.35 -6.65
CA ARG A 90 -5.97 0.98 -5.55
C ARG A 90 -6.57 2.20 -4.86
N GLY A 91 -5.77 3.23 -4.60
CA GLY A 91 -6.26 4.51 -4.09
C GLY A 91 -7.29 5.16 -5.02
N TRP A 92 -7.05 5.14 -6.33
CA TRP A 92 -7.98 5.63 -7.34
C TRP A 92 -9.29 4.84 -7.38
N GLN A 93 -9.23 3.51 -7.33
CA GLN A 93 -10.43 2.68 -7.25
C GLN A 93 -11.25 2.96 -5.98
N SER A 94 -10.58 3.24 -4.86
CA SER A 94 -11.20 3.64 -3.60
C SER A 94 -11.89 5.01 -3.72
N LEU A 95 -11.27 5.99 -4.39
CA LEU A 95 -11.91 7.29 -4.65
C LEU A 95 -13.19 7.17 -5.48
N LEU A 96 -13.18 6.30 -6.49
CA LEU A 96 -14.35 6.04 -7.33
C LEU A 96 -15.48 5.31 -6.58
N GLY A 97 -15.23 4.84 -5.35
CA GLY A 97 -16.23 4.09 -4.58
C GLY A 97 -16.57 2.74 -5.21
N LYS A 98 -15.67 2.17 -6.01
CA LYS A 98 -15.84 0.80 -6.52
C LYS A 98 -15.74 -0.16 -5.34
N ASN A 99 -16.90 -0.65 -4.89
CA ASN A 99 -17.01 -1.70 -3.88
C ASN A 99 -16.44 -3.00 -4.44
N LEU A 100 -15.12 -3.17 -4.38
CA LEU A 100 -14.49 -4.46 -4.56
C LEU A 100 -14.88 -5.32 -3.35
N ASN A 101 -16.00 -6.04 -3.45
CA ASN A 101 -16.47 -7.08 -2.53
C ASN A 101 -16.14 -6.76 -1.06
N ILE A 102 -16.85 -5.79 -0.47
CA ILE A 102 -16.85 -5.64 0.99
C ILE A 102 -17.85 -6.70 1.49
N PRO A 103 -17.41 -7.82 2.10
CA PRO A 103 -18.35 -8.77 2.68
C PRO A 103 -19.18 -8.04 3.75
N HIS A 104 -20.51 -8.21 3.66
CA HIS A 104 -21.50 -7.60 4.54
C HIS A 104 -21.46 -8.19 5.94
#